data_AF-A0A5B6YWN2-F1
#
_entry.id   AF-A0A5B6YWN2-F1
#
_cell.length_a   1.000
_cell.length_b   1.000
_cell.length_c   1.000
_cell.angle_alpha   90.00
_cell.angle_beta   90.00
_cell.angle_gamma   90.00
#
_symmetry.space_group_name_H-M   'P 1'
#
loop_
_entity.id
_entity.type
_entity.pdbx_description
1 polymer ?
#
loop_
_entity_poly.entity_id
_entity_poly.type
_entity_poly.pdbx_seq_one_letter_code
_entity_poly.pdbx_strand_id
1 'polypeptide(L)'
;MHSRASNNRLSAAGFRSRIWALLFSMFATMASFYVAGRLWQDAENRVYLIKELDRRTGQGQSAISVDDTLKIIACREQHKKLSALEMDLAKARQEGFVSKNLPENGAAQTKKKILAVIGIITKFGRKNNRDAIRKAWMPTGAALKNLEDEKGIIVRFVIGRSANRGDSLDRDIDSENSQTNDFIILNDHTEAPEEQPKKIKLFFVHAVEHWDAEFYAKVNDDVYVNIDALGAMLATHLDKPRVYIGCMKSGEV
;
A
#
# COMPACT_ATOMS: atom_id res chain seq x y z
N MET A 1 21.69 2.96 -109.33
CA MET A 1 22.81 2.23 -108.68
C MET A 1 22.94 2.84 -107.29
N HIS A 2 22.83 2.18 -106.14
CA HIS A 2 23.22 0.84 -105.71
C HIS A 2 22.27 0.28 -104.64
N SER A 3 22.20 -1.04 -104.63
CA SER A 3 21.70 -1.95 -103.59
C SER A 3 22.31 -1.75 -102.20
N ARG A 4 21.60 -2.14 -101.12
CA ARG A 4 22.01 -3.32 -100.33
C ARG A 4 20.99 -3.77 -99.29
N ALA A 5 20.91 -5.09 -99.18
CA ALA A 5 20.10 -5.87 -98.28
C ALA A 5 20.83 -6.18 -96.95
N SER A 6 20.02 -6.70 -96.02
CA SER A 6 20.27 -7.91 -95.23
C SER A 6 20.66 -7.76 -93.75
N ASN A 7 19.79 -8.39 -92.95
CA ASN A 7 20.06 -9.41 -91.93
C ASN A 7 20.54 -9.01 -90.53
N ASN A 8 19.59 -9.18 -89.59
CA ASN A 8 19.70 -9.99 -88.37
C ASN A 8 21.08 -10.53 -88.00
N ARG A 9 21.51 -10.29 -86.75
CA ARG A 9 22.09 -11.34 -85.89
C ARG A 9 22.03 -11.01 -84.40
N LEU A 10 21.68 -12.05 -83.66
CA LEU A 10 21.54 -12.17 -82.22
C LEU A 10 22.86 -11.98 -81.43
N SER A 11 22.64 -11.75 -80.13
CA SER A 11 23.37 -12.28 -78.96
C SER A 11 24.74 -11.71 -78.58
N ALA A 12 24.73 -10.85 -77.54
CA ALA A 12 25.83 -10.72 -76.57
C ALA A 12 25.36 -10.06 -75.24
N ALA A 13 24.25 -10.52 -74.63
CA ALA A 13 23.74 -9.95 -73.36
C ALA A 13 24.04 -10.80 -72.10
N GLY A 14 24.84 -11.87 -72.20
CA GLY A 14 25.07 -12.81 -71.08
C GLY A 14 26.26 -12.50 -70.18
N PHE A 15 27.22 -11.68 -70.60
CA PHE A 15 28.51 -11.53 -69.90
C PHE A 15 28.54 -10.36 -68.90
N ARG A 16 27.80 -9.27 -69.18
CA ARG A 16 27.78 -8.06 -68.32
C ARG A 16 27.02 -8.28 -67.00
N SER A 17 25.99 -9.13 -67.02
CA SER A 17 25.16 -9.48 -65.86
C SER A 17 25.92 -10.28 -64.80
N ARG A 18 26.79 -11.22 -65.21
CA ARG A 18 27.53 -12.09 -64.29
C ARG A 18 28.60 -11.34 -63.50
N ILE A 19 29.30 -10.42 -64.15
CA ILE A 19 30.34 -9.59 -63.50
C ILE A 19 29.71 -8.64 -62.47
N TRP A 20 28.56 -8.03 -62.80
CA TRP A 20 27.81 -7.22 -61.84
C TRP A 20 27.26 -8.04 -60.67
N ALA A 21 26.72 -9.23 -60.92
CA ALA A 21 26.26 -10.12 -59.85
C ALA A 21 27.40 -10.53 -58.90
N LEU A 22 28.60 -10.80 -59.42
CA LEU A 22 29.79 -11.08 -58.61
C LEU A 22 30.23 -9.87 -57.78
N LEU A 23 30.21 -8.66 -58.35
CA LEU A 23 30.53 -7.44 -57.61
C LEU A 23 29.50 -7.16 -56.51
N PHE A 24 28.20 -7.26 -56.79
CA PHE A 24 27.16 -7.10 -55.78
C PHE A 24 27.24 -8.16 -54.68
N SER A 25 27.55 -9.41 -55.04
CA SER A 25 27.83 -10.48 -54.07
C SER A 25 29.01 -10.12 -53.16
N MET A 26 30.10 -9.61 -53.73
CA MET A 26 31.28 -9.20 -52.97
C MET A 26 30.94 -8.08 -51.98
N PHE A 27 30.26 -7.03 -52.44
CA PHE A 27 29.82 -5.93 -51.56
C PHE A 27 28.84 -6.39 -50.48
N ALA A 28 27.90 -7.27 -50.80
CA ALA A 28 26.97 -7.83 -49.83
C ALA A 28 27.70 -8.63 -48.74
N THR A 29 28.64 -9.50 -49.13
CA THR A 29 29.45 -10.27 -48.16
C THR A 29 30.28 -9.35 -47.26
N MET A 30 30.90 -8.30 -47.83
CA MET A 30 31.70 -7.33 -47.06
C MET A 30 30.83 -6.53 -46.08
N ALA A 31 29.63 -6.13 -46.49
CA ALA A 31 28.65 -5.47 -45.62
C ALA A 31 28.17 -6.40 -44.50
N SER A 32 27.92 -7.69 -44.79
CA SER A 32 27.55 -8.68 -43.77
C SER A 32 28.67 -8.88 -42.73
N PHE A 33 29.94 -8.98 -43.16
CA PHE A 33 31.07 -9.06 -42.23
C PHE A 33 31.23 -7.80 -41.39
N TYR A 34 31.02 -6.62 -41.97
CA TYR A 34 31.07 -5.36 -41.23
C TYR A 34 29.97 -5.27 -40.15
N VAL A 35 28.73 -5.62 -40.50
CA VAL A 35 27.61 -5.62 -39.53
C VAL A 35 27.83 -6.67 -38.44
N ALA A 36 28.28 -7.88 -38.81
CA ALA A 36 28.61 -8.92 -37.85
C ALA A 36 29.72 -8.47 -36.88
N GLY A 37 30.76 -7.81 -37.38
CA GLY A 37 31.82 -7.23 -36.54
C GLY A 37 31.33 -6.13 -35.60
N ARG A 38 30.41 -5.26 -36.06
CA ARG A 38 29.81 -4.23 -35.21
C ARG A 38 28.91 -4.82 -34.12
N LEU A 39 28.14 -5.85 -34.45
CA LEU A 39 27.32 -6.58 -33.48
C LEU A 39 28.17 -7.32 -32.45
N TRP A 40 29.30 -7.90 -32.87
CA TRP A 40 30.25 -8.56 -31.98
C TRP A 40 30.87 -7.57 -30.98
N GLN A 41 31.30 -6.39 -31.45
CA GLN A 41 31.82 -5.33 -30.57
C GLN A 41 30.75 -4.79 -29.60
N ASP A 42 29.49 -4.66 -30.03
CA ASP A 42 28.40 -4.26 -29.15
C ASP A 42 28.14 -5.32 -28.06
N ALA A 43 28.20 -6.61 -28.43
CA ALA A 43 28.07 -7.71 -27.48
C ALA A 43 29.21 -7.71 -26.44
N GLU A 44 30.47 -7.51 -26.85
CA GLU A 44 31.60 -7.38 -25.92
C GLU A 44 31.45 -6.18 -25.00
N ASN A 45 31.03 -5.02 -25.52
CA ASN A 45 30.74 -3.84 -24.71
C ASN A 45 29.61 -4.09 -23.70
N ARG A 46 28.54 -4.78 -24.09
CA ARG A 46 27.45 -5.15 -23.18
C ARG A 46 27.95 -6.07 -22.07
N VAL A 47 28.73 -7.09 -22.40
CA VAL A 47 29.31 -8.00 -21.39
C VAL A 47 30.24 -7.25 -20.44
N TYR A 48 31.06 -6.33 -20.96
CA TYR A 48 31.91 -5.47 -20.14
C TYR A 48 31.10 -4.57 -19.21
N LEU A 49 30.06 -3.90 -19.71
CA LEU A 49 29.18 -3.06 -18.91
C LEU A 49 28.41 -3.86 -17.86
N ILE A 50 27.90 -5.05 -18.19
CA ILE A 50 27.25 -5.95 -17.24
C ILE A 50 28.21 -6.34 -16.13
N LYS A 51 29.45 -6.72 -16.47
CA LYS A 51 30.49 -7.07 -15.49
C LYS A 51 30.84 -5.90 -14.58
N GLU A 52 30.92 -4.70 -15.12
CA GLU A 52 31.19 -3.48 -14.36
C GLU A 52 30.01 -3.09 -13.45
N LEU A 53 28.78 -3.30 -13.93
CA LEU A 53 27.55 -3.09 -13.16
C LEU A 53 27.46 -4.10 -12.01
N ASP A 54 27.74 -5.39 -12.27
CA ASP A 54 27.79 -6.44 -11.25
C ASP A 54 28.90 -6.18 -10.22
N ARG A 55 30.07 -5.67 -10.65
CA ARG A 55 31.16 -5.24 -9.75
C ARG A 55 30.71 -4.11 -8.81
N ARG A 56 29.96 -3.13 -9.32
CA ARG A 56 29.42 -2.01 -8.53
C ARG A 56 28.32 -2.49 -7.58
N THR A 57 27.41 -3.33 -8.05
CA THR A 57 26.30 -3.88 -7.25
C THR A 57 26.79 -4.85 -6.18
N GLY A 58 27.82 -5.66 -6.46
CA GLY A 58 28.43 -6.61 -5.52
C GLY A 58 29.30 -5.97 -4.43
N GLN A 59 29.72 -4.71 -4.59
CA GLN A 59 30.48 -3.97 -3.56
C GLN A 59 29.59 -3.33 -2.48
N GLY A 60 28.29 -3.63 -2.42
CA GLY A 60 27.40 -3.17 -1.34
C GLY A 60 27.14 -1.67 -1.32
N GLN A 61 27.62 -0.93 -2.31
CA GLN A 61 27.12 0.40 -2.63
C GLN A 61 26.02 0.23 -3.66
N SER A 62 24.88 -0.34 -3.25
CA SER A 62 23.62 0.09 -3.85
C SER A 62 23.67 1.60 -3.83
N ALA A 63 23.56 2.26 -4.99
CA ALA A 63 23.40 3.70 -5.02
C ALA A 63 22.15 4.00 -4.17
N ILE A 64 22.36 4.28 -2.88
CA ILE A 64 21.28 4.59 -1.95
C ILE A 64 20.69 5.84 -2.57
N SER A 65 19.50 5.71 -3.12
CA SER A 65 18.80 6.85 -3.68
C SER A 65 18.77 7.93 -2.60
N VAL A 66 18.89 9.20 -2.99
CA VAL A 66 18.75 10.31 -2.04
C VAL A 66 17.44 10.14 -1.24
N ASP A 67 16.41 9.58 -1.88
CA ASP A 67 15.13 9.22 -1.29
C ASP A 67 15.26 8.17 -0.16
N ASP A 68 16.04 7.11 -0.36
CA ASP A 68 16.27 6.09 0.68
C ASP A 68 17.07 6.63 1.87
N THR A 69 18.05 7.50 1.59
CA THR A 69 18.79 8.18 2.66
C THR A 69 17.87 9.10 3.46
N LEU A 70 16.98 9.84 2.78
CA LEU A 70 15.98 10.69 3.41
C LEU A 70 14.98 9.89 4.24
N LYS A 71 14.52 8.73 3.76
CA LYS A 71 13.66 7.81 4.51
C LYS A 71 14.33 7.32 5.79
N ILE A 72 15.62 6.94 5.73
CA ILE A 72 16.40 6.51 6.90
C ILE A 72 16.56 7.65 7.91
N ILE A 73 16.85 8.86 7.45
CA ILE A 73 16.97 10.05 8.30
C ILE A 73 15.62 10.37 8.97
N ALA A 74 14.52 10.34 8.22
CA ALA A 74 13.17 10.57 8.74
C ALA A 74 12.78 9.52 9.80
N CYS A 75 13.09 8.24 9.56
CA CYS A 75 12.89 7.17 10.54
C CYS A 75 13.70 7.41 11.83
N ARG A 76 14.96 7.84 11.69
CA ARG A 76 15.82 8.18 12.83
C ARG A 76 15.27 9.37 13.63
N GLU A 77 14.74 10.38 12.95
CA GLU A 77 14.13 11.53 13.60
C GLU A 77 12.84 11.13 14.35
N GLN A 78 12.02 10.28 13.77
CA GLN A 78 10.85 9.71 14.45
C GLN A 78 11.24 8.92 15.69
N HIS A 79 12.31 8.11 15.62
CA HIS A 79 12.81 7.36 16.77
C HIS A 79 13.28 8.28 17.90
N LYS A 80 13.95 9.39 17.55
CA LYS A 80 14.32 10.44 18.54
C LYS A 80 13.08 11.05 19.19
N LYS A 81 12.07 11.42 18.40
CA LYS A 81 10.80 11.95 18.93
C LYS A 81 10.12 10.95 19.86
N LEU A 82 10.12 9.67 19.50
CA LEU A 82 9.56 8.61 20.33
C LEU A 82 10.33 8.48 21.65
N SER A 83 11.66 8.47 21.62
CA SER A 83 12.47 8.42 22.85
C SER A 83 12.29 9.64 23.75
N ALA A 84 12.11 10.83 23.16
CA ALA A 84 11.83 12.05 23.91
C ALA A 84 10.46 11.97 24.60
N LEU A 85 9.43 11.51 23.88
CA LEU A 85 8.09 11.30 24.44
C LEU A 85 8.09 10.23 25.54
N GLU A 86 8.87 9.15 25.40
CA GLU A 86 9.03 8.14 26.45
C GLU A 86 9.68 8.72 27.71
N MET A 87 10.68 9.60 27.55
CA MET A 87 11.33 10.29 28.66
C MET A 87 10.38 11.28 29.35
N ASP A 88 9.62 12.07 28.58
CA ASP A 88 8.61 12.99 29.12
C ASP A 88 7.50 12.23 29.85
N LEU A 89 7.08 11.07 29.32
CA LEU A 89 6.11 10.19 29.97
C LEU A 89 6.66 9.61 31.28
N ALA A 90 7.94 9.19 31.30
CA ALA A 90 8.59 8.72 32.51
C ALA A 90 8.68 9.81 33.58
N LYS A 91 9.02 11.04 33.18
CA LYS A 91 9.03 12.22 34.07
C LYS A 91 7.64 12.52 34.61
N ALA A 92 6.62 12.58 33.75
CA ALA A 92 5.24 12.80 34.17
C ALA A 92 4.78 11.75 35.18
N ARG A 93 5.14 10.47 34.99
CA ARG A 93 4.85 9.39 35.94
C ARG A 93 5.50 9.62 37.32
N GLN A 94 6.74 10.12 37.36
CA GLN A 94 7.40 10.49 38.62
C GLN A 94 6.72 11.67 39.32
N GLU A 95 6.16 12.60 38.56
CA GLU A 95 5.38 13.76 39.05
C GLU A 95 3.94 13.39 39.44
N GLY A 96 3.58 12.11 39.44
CA GLY A 96 2.28 11.61 39.88
C GLY A 96 1.25 11.40 38.76
N PHE A 97 1.64 11.47 37.48
CA PHE A 97 0.77 11.09 36.38
C PHE A 97 0.48 9.58 36.42
N VAL A 98 -0.72 9.23 36.88
CA VAL A 98 -1.26 7.88 36.78
C VAL A 98 -1.90 7.74 35.40
N SER A 99 -1.27 6.95 34.53
CA SER A 99 -1.92 6.53 33.29
C SER A 99 -3.23 5.83 33.64
N LYS A 100 -4.33 6.18 32.96
CA LYS A 100 -5.66 5.56 33.15
C LYS A 100 -5.68 4.03 33.01
N ASN A 101 -4.57 3.43 32.57
CA ASN A 101 -4.44 2.00 32.26
C ASN A 101 -3.65 1.22 33.33
N LEU A 102 -3.27 1.82 34.47
CA LEU A 102 -2.71 1.06 35.59
C LEU A 102 -3.86 0.63 36.52
N PRO A 103 -4.06 -0.67 36.82
CA PRO A 103 -5.09 -1.09 37.75
C PRO A 103 -4.71 -0.57 39.13
N GLU A 104 -5.46 0.42 39.59
CA GLU A 104 -5.44 0.88 40.97
C GLU A 104 -5.92 -0.28 41.83
N ASN A 105 -5.00 -0.86 42.62
CA ASN A 105 -5.34 -1.82 43.65
C ASN A 105 -6.40 -1.19 44.56
N GLY A 106 -7.62 -1.71 44.51
CA GLY A 106 -8.62 -1.43 45.56
C GLY A 106 -9.98 -0.88 45.14
N ALA A 107 -10.48 -1.15 43.94
CA ALA A 107 -11.93 -1.24 43.68
C ALA A 107 -12.15 -1.85 42.30
N ALA A 108 -12.32 -3.17 42.23
CA ALA A 108 -12.65 -3.88 41.00
C ALA A 108 -14.07 -3.51 40.54
N GLN A 109 -14.23 -2.32 39.97
CA GLN A 109 -15.13 -2.17 38.83
C GLN A 109 -14.49 -3.01 37.74
N THR A 110 -15.00 -4.21 37.53
CA THR A 110 -14.66 -5.12 36.43
C THR A 110 -14.94 -4.41 35.12
N LYS A 111 -14.09 -3.46 34.72
CA LYS A 111 -14.08 -2.91 33.38
C LYS A 111 -13.90 -4.10 32.46
N LYS A 112 -14.95 -4.39 31.70
CA LYS A 112 -15.02 -5.49 30.76
C LYS A 112 -13.78 -5.40 29.88
N LYS A 113 -12.94 -6.43 29.90
CA LYS A 113 -11.67 -6.44 29.17
C LYS A 113 -11.98 -6.44 27.67
N ILE A 114 -11.77 -5.32 26.99
CA ILE A 114 -12.00 -5.19 25.55
C ILE A 114 -10.80 -5.80 24.85
N LEU A 115 -11.03 -6.85 24.05
CA LEU A 115 -10.00 -7.49 23.27
C LEU A 115 -9.57 -6.60 22.10
N ALA A 116 -10.55 -6.07 21.34
CA ALA A 116 -10.22 -5.30 20.15
C ALA A 116 -11.27 -4.23 19.81
N VAL A 117 -10.81 -3.10 19.29
CA VAL A 117 -11.64 -2.08 18.63
C VAL A 117 -11.34 -2.07 17.13
N ILE A 118 -12.34 -2.36 16.32
CA ILE A 118 -12.25 -2.45 14.86
C ILE A 118 -12.99 -1.26 14.24
N GLY A 119 -12.24 -0.37 13.59
CA GLY A 119 -12.77 0.74 12.82
C GLY A 119 -12.88 0.40 11.34
N ILE A 120 -14.10 0.35 10.82
CA ILE A 120 -14.37 0.13 9.38
C ILE A 120 -14.41 1.49 8.68
N ILE A 121 -13.38 1.80 7.90
CA ILE A 121 -13.26 3.07 7.19
C ILE A 121 -14.20 3.09 5.98
N THR A 122 -15.30 3.85 6.10
CA THR A 122 -16.32 4.03 5.05
C THR A 122 -16.28 5.45 4.48
N LYS A 123 -16.89 5.69 3.33
CA LYS A 123 -17.09 7.04 2.76
C LYS A 123 -18.57 7.35 2.55
N PHE A 124 -18.88 8.60 2.18
CA PHE A 124 -20.20 8.96 1.65
C PHE A 124 -20.55 8.14 0.40
N GLY A 125 -21.84 7.90 0.16
CA GLY A 125 -22.33 7.11 -0.98
C GLY A 125 -22.09 5.59 -0.86
N ARG A 126 -21.44 5.10 0.19
CA ARG A 126 -21.13 3.67 0.41
C ARG A 126 -22.15 2.93 1.28
N LYS A 127 -23.41 3.36 1.27
CA LYS A 127 -24.48 2.74 2.07
C LYS A 127 -24.66 1.25 1.77
N ASN A 128 -24.66 0.88 0.49
CA ASN A 128 -24.77 -0.51 0.05
C ASN A 128 -23.64 -1.40 0.61
N ASN A 129 -22.41 -0.89 0.68
CA ASN A 129 -21.28 -1.61 1.28
C ASN A 129 -21.49 -1.83 2.78
N ARG A 130 -21.92 -0.80 3.51
CA ARG A 130 -22.22 -0.92 4.95
C ARG A 130 -23.32 -1.93 5.20
N ASP A 131 -24.39 -1.90 4.40
CA ASP A 131 -25.49 -2.86 4.50
C ASP A 131 -25.05 -4.29 4.17
N ALA A 132 -24.15 -4.45 3.20
CA ALA A 132 -23.55 -5.76 2.91
C ALA A 132 -22.71 -6.27 4.08
N ILE A 133 -21.89 -5.42 4.70
CA ILE A 133 -21.08 -5.76 5.87
C ILE A 133 -21.96 -6.17 7.06
N ARG A 134 -23.03 -5.41 7.32
CA ARG A 134 -24.02 -5.70 8.37
C ARG A 134 -24.72 -7.05 8.17
N LYS A 135 -24.93 -7.45 6.92
CA LYS A 135 -25.52 -8.75 6.57
C LYS A 135 -24.51 -9.89 6.59
N ALA A 136 -23.24 -9.61 6.32
CA ALA A 136 -22.23 -10.63 6.10
C ALA A 136 -21.46 -11.02 7.37
N TRP A 137 -20.92 -10.05 8.11
CA TRP A 137 -19.99 -10.36 9.21
C TRP A 137 -20.06 -9.41 10.40
N MET A 138 -20.64 -8.23 10.26
CA MET A 138 -20.86 -7.31 11.37
C MET A 138 -22.31 -7.47 11.87
N PRO A 139 -22.55 -8.15 13.01
CA PRO A 139 -23.90 -8.25 13.55
C PRO A 139 -24.48 -6.87 13.88
N THR A 140 -25.81 -6.76 13.93
CA THR A 140 -26.53 -5.51 14.23
C THR A 140 -27.43 -5.67 15.45
N GLY A 141 -27.80 -4.54 16.08
CA GLY A 141 -28.74 -4.53 17.21
C GLY A 141 -28.24 -5.33 18.42
N ALA A 142 -29.05 -6.26 18.91
CA ALA A 142 -28.72 -7.08 20.08
C ALA A 142 -27.49 -7.98 19.86
N ALA A 143 -27.33 -8.52 18.64
CA ALA A 143 -26.18 -9.38 18.33
C ALA A 143 -24.85 -8.61 18.34
N LEU A 144 -24.87 -7.30 18.00
CA LEU A 144 -23.70 -6.44 18.12
C LEU A 144 -23.31 -6.24 19.59
N LYS A 145 -24.29 -6.00 20.47
CA LYS A 145 -24.05 -5.90 21.92
C LYS A 145 -23.51 -7.19 22.49
N ASN A 146 -24.05 -8.34 22.07
CA ASN A 146 -23.53 -9.64 22.49
C ASN A 146 -22.08 -9.85 22.04
N LEU A 147 -21.70 -9.38 20.84
CA LEU A 147 -20.31 -9.45 20.38
C LEU A 147 -19.37 -8.63 21.29
N GLU A 148 -19.80 -7.43 21.66
CA GLU A 148 -19.06 -6.56 22.59
C GLU A 148 -18.98 -7.17 23.98
N ASP A 149 -20.06 -7.79 24.43
CA ASP A 149 -20.20 -8.31 25.78
C ASP A 149 -19.52 -9.67 25.98
N GLU A 150 -19.59 -10.56 25.01
CA GLU A 150 -19.04 -11.92 25.10
C GLU A 150 -17.60 -11.99 24.63
N LYS A 151 -17.28 -11.32 23.51
CA LYS A 151 -15.95 -11.39 22.90
C LYS A 151 -15.08 -10.17 23.19
N GLY A 152 -15.65 -9.10 23.74
CA GLY A 152 -14.91 -7.86 23.97
C GLY A 152 -14.47 -7.21 22.67
N ILE A 153 -15.19 -7.42 21.56
CA ILE A 153 -14.83 -6.87 20.25
C ILE A 153 -15.84 -5.80 19.87
N ILE A 154 -15.35 -4.57 19.72
CA ILE A 154 -16.16 -3.42 19.32
C ILE A 154 -15.92 -3.17 17.84
N VAL A 155 -16.99 -3.18 17.04
CA VAL A 155 -16.91 -2.92 15.60
C VAL A 155 -17.77 -1.71 15.28
N ARG A 156 -17.19 -0.69 14.62
CA ARG A 156 -17.90 0.54 14.25
C ARG A 156 -17.47 1.05 12.89
N PHE A 157 -18.41 1.64 12.15
CA PHE A 157 -18.11 2.37 10.93
C PHE A 157 -17.54 3.75 11.26
N VAL A 158 -16.40 4.09 10.68
CA VAL A 158 -15.73 5.37 10.90
C VAL A 158 -15.98 6.29 9.72
N ILE A 159 -16.58 7.45 10.01
CA ILE A 159 -16.87 8.48 9.02
C ILE A 159 -16.64 9.87 9.60
N GLY A 160 -16.11 10.78 8.80
CA GLY A 160 -16.09 12.21 9.09
C GLY A 160 -17.36 12.88 8.59
N ARG A 161 -17.27 14.19 8.47
CA ARG A 161 -18.37 15.06 8.07
C ARG A 161 -18.13 15.62 6.66
N SER A 162 -19.19 16.07 6.01
CA SER A 162 -19.07 16.71 4.70
C SER A 162 -18.42 18.10 4.84
N ALA A 163 -17.96 18.65 3.71
CA ALA A 163 -17.41 20.00 3.69
C ALA A 163 -18.46 21.06 4.07
N ASN A 164 -19.71 20.82 3.69
CA ASN A 164 -20.85 21.67 4.00
C ASN A 164 -21.67 21.04 5.12
N ARG A 165 -21.38 21.42 6.36
CA ARG A 165 -22.01 20.84 7.54
C ARG A 165 -23.53 20.87 7.47
N GLY A 166 -24.14 19.72 7.70
CA GLY A 166 -25.60 19.56 7.70
C GLY A 166 -26.23 19.48 6.30
N ASP A 167 -25.42 19.27 5.26
CA ASP A 167 -25.93 18.91 3.93
C ASP A 167 -26.63 17.55 3.92
N SER A 168 -27.15 17.15 2.75
CA SER A 168 -27.83 15.86 2.62
C SER A 168 -26.94 14.67 2.97
N LEU A 169 -25.63 14.75 2.68
CA LEU A 169 -24.68 13.67 2.97
C LEU A 169 -24.53 13.47 4.48
N ASP A 170 -24.37 14.55 5.24
CA ASP A 170 -24.34 14.50 6.70
C ASP A 170 -25.67 13.98 7.28
N ARG A 171 -26.80 14.48 6.76
CA ARG A 171 -28.14 14.06 7.22
C ARG A 171 -28.44 12.59 6.95
N ASP A 172 -27.99 12.05 5.82
CA ASP A 172 -28.14 10.63 5.50
C ASP A 172 -27.38 9.76 6.50
N ILE A 173 -26.17 10.17 6.88
CA ILE A 173 -25.36 9.48 7.89
C ILE A 173 -25.97 9.60 9.28
N ASP A 174 -26.42 10.78 9.69
CA ASP A 174 -27.07 10.98 10.99
C ASP A 174 -28.38 10.16 11.08
N SER A 175 -29.16 10.10 9.99
CA SER A 175 -30.36 9.27 9.91
C SER A 175 -30.02 7.78 10.02
N GLU A 176 -29.02 7.31 9.28
CA GLU A 176 -28.58 5.91 9.36
C GLU A 176 -28.07 5.56 10.76
N ASN A 177 -27.22 6.41 11.35
CA ASN A 177 -26.68 6.21 12.68
C ASN A 177 -27.77 6.20 13.76
N SER A 178 -28.83 7.02 13.63
CA SER A 178 -29.95 7.00 14.58
C SER A 178 -30.68 5.65 14.61
N GLN A 179 -30.65 4.90 13.51
CA GLN A 179 -31.29 3.59 13.39
C GLN A 179 -30.36 2.46 13.85
N THR A 180 -29.09 2.52 13.49
CA THR A 180 -28.15 1.40 13.68
C THR A 180 -27.25 1.56 14.91
N ASN A 181 -26.96 2.80 15.32
CA ASN A 181 -26.04 3.17 16.40
C ASN A 181 -24.66 2.49 16.28
N ASP A 182 -24.17 2.34 15.06
CA ASP A 182 -22.94 1.61 14.74
C ASP A 182 -21.83 2.47 14.12
N PHE A 183 -21.95 3.80 14.20
CA PHE A 183 -20.93 4.74 13.69
C PHE A 183 -20.06 5.36 14.79
N ILE A 184 -18.82 5.66 14.42
CA ILE A 184 -17.95 6.67 15.03
C ILE A 184 -17.90 7.83 14.04
N ILE A 185 -18.52 8.96 14.44
CA ILE A 185 -18.56 10.16 13.62
C ILE A 185 -17.49 11.15 14.10
N LEU A 186 -16.49 11.37 13.27
CA LEU A 186 -15.37 12.27 13.55
C LEU A 186 -15.77 13.71 13.21
N ASN A 187 -16.32 14.42 14.20
CA ASN A 187 -16.85 15.77 13.99
C ASN A 187 -15.77 16.80 13.59
N ASP A 188 -14.51 16.61 13.93
CA ASP A 188 -13.43 17.54 13.55
C ASP A 188 -12.74 17.15 12.22
N HIS A 189 -13.31 16.18 11.51
CA HIS A 189 -12.78 15.68 10.25
C HIS A 189 -13.74 15.97 9.10
N THR A 190 -13.23 16.58 8.04
CA THR A 190 -13.93 16.71 6.77
C THR A 190 -13.48 15.60 5.82
N GLU A 191 -14.42 14.83 5.27
CA GLU A 191 -14.09 13.77 4.31
C GLU A 191 -13.60 14.36 2.99
N ALA A 192 -12.36 14.02 2.64
CA ALA A 192 -11.79 14.24 1.32
C ALA A 192 -10.85 13.07 0.96
N PRO A 193 -10.63 12.77 -0.33
CA PRO A 193 -9.75 11.68 -0.75
C PRO A 193 -8.34 11.76 -0.15
N GLU A 194 -7.75 12.95 -0.14
CA GLU A 194 -6.42 13.25 0.39
C GLU A 194 -6.33 13.22 1.92
N GLU A 195 -7.47 13.28 2.61
CA GLU A 195 -7.56 13.37 4.06
C GLU A 195 -7.69 11.99 4.75
N GLN A 196 -7.62 10.89 3.98
CA GLN A 196 -7.75 9.53 4.52
C GLN A 196 -6.73 9.18 5.62
N PRO A 197 -5.44 9.55 5.53
CA PRO A 197 -4.48 9.32 6.61
C PRO A 197 -4.86 10.06 7.90
N LYS A 198 -5.36 11.31 7.77
CA LYS A 198 -5.81 12.11 8.91
C LYS A 198 -7.02 11.47 9.58
N LYS A 199 -7.97 10.94 8.80
CA LYS A 199 -9.11 10.16 9.30
C LYS A 199 -8.66 8.99 10.15
N ILE A 200 -7.72 8.20 9.64
CA ILE A 200 -7.21 7.00 10.32
C ILE A 200 -6.54 7.38 11.64
N LYS A 201 -5.73 8.45 11.64
CA LYS A 201 -5.12 8.98 12.87
C LYS A 201 -6.19 9.36 13.89
N LEU A 202 -7.20 10.14 13.47
CA LEU A 202 -8.27 10.59 14.35
C LEU A 202 -9.10 9.41 14.90
N PHE A 203 -9.33 8.38 14.08
CA PHE A 203 -9.95 7.15 14.56
C PHE A 203 -9.16 6.51 15.70
N PHE A 204 -7.85 6.30 15.54
CA PHE A 204 -7.05 5.69 16.60
C PHE A 204 -7.02 6.55 17.87
N VAL A 205 -6.93 7.87 17.73
CA VAL A 205 -7.02 8.79 18.87
C VAL A 205 -8.36 8.62 19.59
N HIS A 206 -9.48 8.70 18.85
CA HIS A 206 -10.81 8.51 19.41
C HIS A 206 -10.96 7.13 20.06
N ALA A 207 -10.43 6.07 19.43
CA ALA A 207 -10.56 4.72 19.94
C ALA A 207 -9.85 4.53 21.28
N VAL A 208 -8.61 5.02 21.40
CA VAL A 208 -7.80 4.93 22.62
C VAL A 208 -8.38 5.80 23.76
N GLU A 209 -9.03 6.91 23.43
CA GLU A 209 -9.66 7.79 24.43
C GLU A 209 -10.94 7.19 25.03
N HIS A 210 -11.70 6.44 24.23
CA HIS A 210 -13.03 5.92 24.62
C HIS A 210 -13.00 4.47 25.10
N TRP A 211 -12.07 3.65 24.61
CA TRP A 211 -11.99 2.23 24.92
C TRP A 211 -10.58 1.86 25.31
N ASP A 212 -10.44 1.19 26.46
CA ASP A 212 -9.19 0.58 26.88
C ASP A 212 -9.14 -0.86 26.34
N ALA A 213 -8.66 -1.00 25.10
CA ALA A 213 -8.58 -2.26 24.38
C ALA A 213 -7.14 -2.74 24.20
N GLU A 214 -6.95 -4.06 24.14
CA GLU A 214 -5.65 -4.68 23.89
C GLU A 214 -5.18 -4.47 22.44
N PHE A 215 -6.12 -4.48 21.48
CA PHE A 215 -5.83 -4.27 20.06
C PHE A 215 -6.72 -3.20 19.43
N TYR A 216 -6.15 -2.45 18.50
CA TYR A 216 -6.87 -1.49 17.66
C TYR A 216 -6.64 -1.84 16.20
N ALA A 217 -7.71 -2.05 15.44
CA ALA A 217 -7.67 -2.50 14.07
C ALA A 217 -8.40 -1.51 13.15
N LYS A 218 -7.85 -1.34 11.95
CA LYS A 218 -8.46 -0.58 10.86
C LYS A 218 -8.79 -1.55 9.72
N VAL A 219 -10.02 -1.50 9.22
CA VAL A 219 -10.51 -2.31 8.11
C VAL A 219 -11.17 -1.40 7.06
N ASN A 220 -11.13 -1.75 5.78
CA ASN A 220 -11.82 -1.01 4.73
C ASN A 220 -13.26 -1.54 4.53
N ASP A 221 -14.12 -0.73 3.90
CA ASP A 221 -15.54 -1.06 3.65
C ASP A 221 -15.81 -2.06 2.51
N ASP A 222 -14.76 -2.66 1.95
CA ASP A 222 -14.79 -3.65 0.86
C ASP A 222 -14.16 -4.99 1.25
N VAL A 223 -13.90 -5.21 2.54
CA VAL A 223 -13.27 -6.42 3.07
C VAL A 223 -14.25 -7.24 3.92
N TYR A 224 -14.13 -8.56 3.81
CA TYR A 224 -14.79 -9.51 4.70
C TYR A 224 -13.85 -9.92 5.84
N VAL A 225 -14.35 -9.92 7.07
CA VAL A 225 -13.56 -10.32 8.25
C VAL A 225 -14.29 -11.42 9.01
N ASN A 226 -13.61 -12.53 9.25
CA ASN A 226 -14.09 -13.56 10.18
C ASN A 226 -13.72 -13.14 11.61
N ILE A 227 -14.71 -12.64 12.37
CA ILE A 227 -14.50 -12.09 13.71
C ILE A 227 -14.01 -13.17 14.70
N ASP A 228 -14.51 -14.41 14.58
CA ASP A 228 -14.11 -15.52 15.46
C ASP A 228 -12.65 -15.90 15.27
N ALA A 229 -12.25 -16.07 14.01
CA ALA A 229 -10.87 -16.39 13.67
C ALA A 229 -9.92 -15.24 14.05
N LEU A 230 -10.34 -13.99 13.84
CA LEU A 230 -9.59 -12.81 14.24
C LEU A 230 -9.41 -12.75 15.75
N GLY A 231 -10.48 -12.93 16.53
CA GLY A 231 -10.44 -12.93 17.99
C GLY A 231 -9.52 -14.00 18.54
N ALA A 232 -9.60 -15.23 18.02
CA ALA A 232 -8.71 -16.32 18.41
C ALA A 232 -7.24 -16.01 18.10
N MET A 233 -6.94 -15.43 16.94
CA MET A 233 -5.58 -15.04 16.56
C MET A 233 -5.03 -13.90 17.43
N LEU A 234 -5.85 -12.90 17.74
CA LEU A 234 -5.44 -11.80 18.63
C LEU A 234 -5.16 -12.31 20.05
N ALA A 235 -5.96 -13.25 20.55
CA ALA A 235 -5.76 -13.86 21.86
C ALA A 235 -4.39 -14.55 21.99
N THR A 236 -3.83 -15.11 20.92
CA THR A 236 -2.49 -15.74 20.95
C THR A 236 -1.33 -14.73 20.96
N HIS A 237 -1.61 -13.43 20.90
CA HIS A 237 -0.61 -12.36 20.87
C HIS A 237 -0.69 -11.43 22.08
N LEU A 238 -1.54 -11.74 23.07
CA LEU A 238 -1.73 -10.91 24.28
C LEU A 238 -0.48 -10.80 25.15
N ASP A 239 0.40 -11.80 25.11
CA ASP A 239 1.65 -11.85 25.88
C ASP A 239 2.79 -11.05 25.22
N LYS A 240 2.60 -10.60 23.97
CA LYS A 240 3.65 -9.94 23.19
C LYS A 240 3.44 -8.41 23.19
N PRO A 241 4.42 -7.63 23.66
CA PRO A 241 4.32 -6.17 23.62
C PRO A 241 4.55 -5.63 22.20
N ARG A 242 3.88 -4.52 21.86
CA ARG A 242 4.09 -3.73 20.62
C ARG A 242 3.93 -4.53 19.33
N VAL A 243 2.88 -5.34 19.25
CA VAL A 243 2.58 -6.15 18.08
C VAL A 243 1.87 -5.30 17.01
N TYR A 244 2.34 -5.38 15.77
CA TYR A 244 1.68 -4.85 14.59
C TYR A 244 1.45 -5.98 13.59
N ILE A 245 0.18 -6.25 13.24
CA ILE A 245 -0.23 -7.38 12.41
C ILE A 245 -0.89 -6.85 11.14
N GLY A 246 -0.45 -7.34 9.99
CA GLY A 246 -1.05 -7.03 8.71
C GLY A 246 -0.31 -7.69 7.56
N CYS A 247 -0.93 -7.69 6.37
CA CYS A 247 -0.24 -8.08 5.15
C CYS A 247 0.67 -6.92 4.73
N MET A 248 1.95 -7.01 5.08
CA MET A 248 2.95 -6.02 4.68
C MET A 248 3.33 -6.25 3.22
N LYS A 249 3.22 -5.21 2.39
CA LYS A 249 3.81 -5.21 1.05
C LYS A 249 5.32 -5.01 1.21
N SER A 250 6.11 -5.97 0.72
CA SER A 250 7.55 -5.84 0.56
C SER A 250 7.85 -5.42 -0.88
N GLY A 251 8.62 -4.35 -1.09
CA GLY A 251 9.04 -3.86 -2.42
C GLY A 251 8.98 -2.34 -2.57
N GLU A 252 9.60 -1.81 -3.63
CA GLU A 252 9.53 -0.39 -4.00
C GLU A 252 8.08 0.03 -4.32
N VAL A 253 7.73 1.26 -3.90
CA VAL A 253 6.48 1.98 -4.18
C VAL A 253 6.76 3.14 -5.10
#